data_AF-A0A926FNF5-F1
#
_entry.id   AF-A0A926FNF5-F1
#
_cell.length_a   1.000
_cell.length_b   1.000
_cell.length_c   1.000
_cell.angle_alpha   90.00
_cell.angle_beta   90.00
_cell.angle_gamma   90.00
#
_symmetry.space_group_name_H-M   'P 1'
#
loop_
_entity.id
_entity.type
_entity.pdbx_description
1 polymer ?
#
loop_
_entity_poly.entity_id
_entity_poly.type
_entity_poly.pdbx_seq_one_letter_code
_entity_poly.pdbx_strand_id
1 'polypeptide(L)'
;MAFARTTDCRCAGRGQRRRPGQPLLIGAFAFDPAEASCLYVPGCYERGDRPVPPAQAPGTAAMTEQALEANRVISVQSTPPASEFQASVSAALDAFAEGRLAKVVLSRKLTLTLHQPADPKQVMARLMAQNPHAFHFPCRSARPAACLAQAPSCCCGSAGEVFTHPLAGSARRASEPAQDEMVARDLLASRRISMSTAW
;
A
#
# COMPACT_ATOMS: atom_id res chain seq x y z
N MET A 1 -13.88 10.75 -4.88
CA MET A 1 -12.95 10.68 -3.71
C MET A 1 -11.77 11.59 -4.01
N ALA A 2 -11.56 12.63 -3.19
CA ALA A 2 -10.62 13.70 -3.51
C ALA A 2 -9.17 13.29 -3.20
N PHE A 3 -8.28 13.45 -4.18
CA PHE A 3 -6.85 13.20 -4.04
C PHE A 3 -6.14 14.53 -3.74
N ALA A 4 -5.29 14.57 -2.72
CA ALA A 4 -4.47 15.74 -2.41
C ALA A 4 -3.05 15.55 -2.94
N ARG A 5 -2.59 16.44 -3.81
CA ARG A 5 -1.17 16.50 -4.24
C ARG A 5 -0.47 17.65 -3.55
N THR A 6 0.74 17.38 -3.05
CA THR A 6 1.68 18.41 -2.62
C THR A 6 2.56 18.77 -3.81
N THR A 7 2.56 20.02 -4.22
CA THR A 7 3.39 20.53 -5.31
C THR A 7 4.50 21.42 -4.73
N ASP A 8 5.73 21.24 -5.23
CA ASP A 8 6.73 22.31 -5.14
C ASP A 8 6.22 23.51 -5.96
N CYS A 9 6.52 24.73 -5.50
CA CYS A 9 5.84 25.98 -5.86
C CYS A 9 5.86 26.42 -7.34
N ARG A 10 6.10 25.56 -8.33
CA ARG A 10 6.12 25.93 -9.76
C ARG A 10 5.55 24.83 -10.69
N CYS A 11 4.23 24.65 -10.74
CA CYS A 11 3.57 23.95 -11.85
C CYS A 11 2.12 24.44 -11.97
N ALA A 12 1.77 25.19 -13.01
CA ALA A 12 0.40 25.64 -13.27
C ALA A 12 -0.47 24.48 -13.80
N GLY A 13 -1.49 24.06 -13.05
CA GLY A 13 -2.42 22.99 -13.44
C GLY A 13 -3.83 23.25 -12.89
N ARG A 14 -4.86 22.75 -13.59
CA ARG A 14 -6.31 22.98 -13.39
C ARG A 14 -6.91 22.33 -12.12
N GLY A 15 -6.19 22.36 -11.00
CA GLY A 15 -6.70 21.94 -9.68
C GLY A 15 -7.16 23.14 -8.86
N GLN A 16 -8.16 22.96 -8.00
CA GLN A 16 -8.55 24.00 -7.05
C GLN A 16 -7.44 24.16 -6.00
N ARG A 17 -6.55 25.14 -6.22
CA ARG A 17 -5.50 25.52 -5.28
C ARG A 17 -6.12 26.12 -4.04
N ARG A 18 -5.98 25.46 -2.89
CA ARG A 18 -6.36 26.07 -1.61
C ARG A 18 -5.20 26.88 -1.05
N ARG A 19 -5.48 28.16 -0.76
CA ARG A 19 -4.61 29.15 -0.11
C ARG A 19 -4.70 29.03 1.43
N PRO A 20 -3.80 29.69 2.19
CA PRO A 20 -3.62 29.49 3.63
C PRO A 20 -4.89 29.81 4.41
N GLY A 21 -5.30 28.92 5.32
CA GLY A 21 -6.51 29.09 6.15
C GLY A 21 -7.21 27.78 6.53
N GLN A 22 -6.87 26.67 5.87
CA GLN A 22 -7.27 25.32 6.30
C GLN A 22 -6.05 24.40 6.25
N PRO A 23 -5.30 24.29 7.37
CA PRO A 23 -4.11 23.46 7.41
C PRO A 23 -4.49 22.00 7.17
N LEU A 24 -3.72 21.33 6.32
CA LEU A 24 -3.85 19.90 6.06
C LEU A 24 -2.64 19.20 6.67
N LEU A 25 -2.83 18.34 7.67
CA LEU A 25 -1.75 17.50 8.18
C LEU A 25 -1.65 16.25 7.30
N ILE A 26 -0.46 15.97 6.78
CA ILE A 26 -0.18 14.82 5.91
C ILE A 26 0.97 14.03 6.50
N GLY A 27 0.90 12.71 6.44
CA GLY A 27 2.02 11.87 6.84
C GLY A 27 1.63 10.43 7.12
N ALA A 28 2.48 9.74 7.88
CA ALA A 28 2.26 8.39 8.36
C ALA A 28 2.58 8.31 9.86
N PHE A 29 1.75 7.57 10.58
CA PHE A 29 2.02 7.18 11.96
C PHE A 29 2.90 5.94 12.00
N ALA A 30 3.79 5.87 12.99
CA ALA A 30 4.53 4.65 13.27
C ALA A 30 3.58 3.55 13.77
N PHE A 31 3.95 2.28 13.55
CA PHE A 31 3.17 1.16 14.07
C PHE A 31 3.27 1.08 15.60
N ASP A 32 4.48 1.26 16.14
CA ASP A 32 4.70 1.41 17.58
C ASP A 32 4.42 2.87 17.99
N PRO A 33 3.46 3.13 18.90
CA PRO A 33 3.18 4.47 19.40
C PRO A 33 4.35 5.14 20.12
N ALA A 34 5.34 4.38 20.59
CA ALA A 34 6.55 4.92 21.20
C ALA A 34 7.56 5.45 20.16
N GLU A 35 7.42 5.07 18.89
CA GLU A 35 8.27 5.55 17.80
C GLU A 35 7.77 6.87 17.19
N ALA A 36 8.70 7.62 16.60
CA ALA A 36 8.39 8.91 15.97
C ALA A 36 7.55 8.74 14.71
N SER A 37 6.41 9.44 14.65
CA SER A 37 5.58 9.56 13.45
C SER A 37 6.11 10.63 12.48
N CYS A 38 5.90 10.43 11.18
CA CYS A 38 6.35 11.34 10.13
C CYS A 38 5.16 12.15 9.61
N LEU A 39 4.90 13.32 10.20
CA LEU A 39 3.78 14.21 9.85
C LEU A 39 4.30 15.61 9.47
N TYR A 40 3.64 16.27 8.51
CA TYR A 40 3.98 17.63 8.09
C TYR A 40 2.76 18.39 7.55
N VAL A 41 2.80 19.73 7.60
CA VAL A 41 1.79 20.61 6.99
C VAL A 41 2.40 21.16 5.68
N PRO A 42 1.84 20.87 4.50
CA PRO A 42 2.35 21.41 3.26
C PRO A 42 1.99 22.90 3.14
N GLY A 43 2.88 23.68 2.51
CA GLY A 43 2.63 25.11 2.25
C GLY A 43 1.49 25.34 1.25
N CYS A 44 1.29 24.41 0.30
CA CYS A 44 0.17 24.41 -0.62
C CYS A 44 -0.23 22.98 -1.00
N TYR A 45 -1.49 22.79 -1.36
CA TYR A 45 -1.98 21.52 -1.90
C TYR A 45 -3.07 21.77 -2.94
N GLU A 46 -3.19 20.82 -3.87
CA GLU A 46 -4.28 20.77 -4.84
C GLU A 46 -5.15 19.55 -4.53
N ARG A 47 -6.47 19.77 -4.47
CA ARG A 47 -7.46 18.68 -4.45
C ARG A 47 -8.05 18.53 -5.84
N GLY A 48 -8.18 17.29 -6.27
CA GLY A 48 -8.85 16.94 -7.52
C GLY A 48 -9.38 15.53 -7.50
N ASP A 49 -9.96 15.11 -8.62
CA ASP A 49 -10.42 13.74 -8.80
C ASP A 49 -9.25 12.76 -8.83
N ARG A 50 -9.57 11.49 -8.55
CA ARG A 50 -8.62 10.40 -8.69
C ARG A 50 -8.10 10.42 -10.13
N PRO A 51 -6.79 10.60 -10.34
CA PRO A 51 -6.24 10.46 -11.67
C PRO A 51 -6.51 9.04 -12.17
N VAL A 52 -7.25 8.93 -13.26
CA VAL A 52 -7.39 7.68 -14.00
C VAL A 52 -6.01 7.44 -14.62
N PRO A 53 -5.30 6.35 -14.25
CA PRO A 53 -4.10 5.97 -14.98
C PRO A 53 -4.49 5.85 -16.45
N PRO A 54 -3.70 6.39 -17.40
CA PRO A 54 -4.01 6.17 -18.81
C PRO A 54 -4.21 4.67 -19.01
N ALA A 55 -5.38 4.29 -19.55
CA ALA A 55 -5.63 2.92 -19.92
C ALA A 55 -4.45 2.49 -20.79
N GLN A 56 -3.75 1.42 -20.42
CA GLN A 56 -2.83 0.80 -21.35
C GLN A 56 -3.71 0.32 -22.50
N ALA A 57 -3.78 1.11 -23.57
CA ALA A 57 -4.47 0.71 -24.79
C ALA A 57 -3.87 -0.63 -25.23
N PRO A 58 -4.69 -1.64 -25.57
CA PRO A 58 -4.17 -2.82 -26.24
C PRO A 58 -3.65 -2.35 -27.60
N GLY A 59 -2.33 -2.26 -27.75
CA GLY A 59 -1.67 -1.98 -29.02
C GLY A 59 -1.63 -0.50 -29.43
N THR A 60 -0.63 0.23 -28.94
CA THR A 60 0.20 1.06 -29.82
C THR A 60 1.65 0.83 -29.44
N ALA A 61 2.26 -0.12 -30.15
CA ALA A 61 3.69 -0.30 -30.26
C ALA A 61 4.30 0.96 -30.91
N ALA A 62 4.59 1.96 -30.09
CA ALA A 62 5.46 3.09 -30.43
C ALA A 62 5.92 3.80 -29.13
N MET A 63 6.29 3.01 -28.11
CA MET A 63 7.23 3.47 -27.09
C MET A 63 8.59 2.99 -27.57
N THR A 64 9.48 3.92 -27.86
CA THR A 64 10.81 3.70 -28.42
C THR A 64 11.55 2.54 -27.74
N GLU A 65 12.24 1.75 -28.56
CA GLU A 65 13.17 0.67 -28.20
C GLU A 65 14.37 1.10 -27.33
N GLN A 66 14.36 2.33 -26.81
CA GLN A 66 15.10 2.71 -25.61
C GLN A 66 14.39 2.08 -24.42
N ALA A 67 14.47 0.76 -24.41
CA ALA A 67 13.95 -0.12 -23.40
C ALA A 67 14.26 0.47 -22.04
N LEU A 68 13.21 0.58 -21.22
CA LEU A 68 13.34 0.36 -19.80
C LEU A 68 14.18 -0.91 -19.64
N GLU A 69 15.51 -0.78 -19.50
CA GLU A 69 16.32 -1.88 -18.99
C GLU A 69 15.60 -2.27 -17.71
N ALA A 70 15.03 -3.48 -17.69
CA ALA A 70 14.30 -3.96 -16.55
C ALA A 70 15.31 -3.98 -15.40
N ASN A 71 15.22 -2.97 -14.53
CA ASN A 71 16.18 -2.76 -13.48
C ASN A 71 16.33 -4.07 -12.70
N ARG A 72 17.52 -4.66 -12.77
CA ARG A 72 17.74 -6.02 -12.32
C ARG A 72 17.87 -6.04 -10.80
N VAL A 73 17.20 -7.00 -10.18
CA VAL A 73 17.41 -7.31 -8.76
C VAL A 73 18.75 -8.02 -8.61
N ILE A 74 19.69 -7.40 -7.89
CA ILE A 74 20.98 -7.98 -7.53
C ILE A 74 20.80 -9.00 -6.41
N SER A 75 20.04 -8.63 -5.37
CA SER A 75 19.80 -9.50 -4.22
C SER A 75 18.45 -9.24 -3.58
N VAL A 76 17.88 -10.29 -2.98
CA VAL A 76 16.69 -10.22 -2.14
C VAL A 76 17.04 -10.80 -0.77
N GLN A 77 16.81 -10.02 0.28
CA GLN A 77 17.04 -10.45 1.66
C GLN A 77 15.75 -10.37 2.46
N SER A 78 15.40 -11.45 3.15
CA SER A 78 14.28 -11.49 4.09
C SER A 78 14.77 -11.22 5.50
N THR A 79 14.06 -10.36 6.23
CA THR A 79 14.28 -10.10 7.66
C THR A 79 12.95 -10.23 8.41
N PRO A 80 12.79 -11.24 9.29
CA PRO A 80 13.74 -12.33 9.53
C PRO A 80 13.89 -13.27 8.32
N PRO A 81 14.92 -14.14 8.28
CA PRO A 81 15.03 -15.24 7.32
C PRO A 81 13.77 -16.14 7.34
N ALA A 82 13.56 -16.88 6.25
CA ALA A 82 12.35 -17.69 6.09
C ALA A 82 12.18 -18.76 7.20
N SER A 83 13.28 -19.41 7.60
CA SER A 83 13.29 -20.41 8.68
C SER A 83 12.90 -19.81 10.03
N GLU A 84 13.45 -18.65 10.37
CA GLU A 84 13.13 -17.94 11.62
C GLU A 84 11.68 -17.42 11.63
N PHE A 85 11.19 -16.95 10.48
CA PHE A 85 9.78 -16.57 10.35
C PHE A 85 8.86 -17.77 10.58
N GLN A 86 9.19 -18.94 10.01
CA GLN A 86 8.45 -20.19 10.24
C GLN A 86 8.50 -20.64 11.70
N ALA A 87 9.66 -20.53 12.35
CA ALA A 87 9.80 -20.82 13.78
C ALA A 87 8.91 -19.88 14.62
N SER A 88 8.86 -18.59 14.28
CA SER A 88 7.98 -17.62 14.94
C SER A 88 6.50 -17.96 14.77
N VAL A 89 6.10 -18.46 13.58
CA VAL A 89 4.74 -18.97 13.34
C VAL A 89 4.45 -20.19 14.20
N SER A 90 5.39 -21.15 14.30
CA SER A 90 5.22 -22.33 15.16
C SER A 90 5.04 -21.93 16.62
N ALA A 91 5.89 -21.06 17.15
CA ALA A 91 5.79 -20.58 18.52
C ALA A 91 4.46 -19.85 18.81
N ALA A 92 3.93 -19.11 17.83
CA ALA A 92 2.60 -18.50 17.96
C ALA A 92 1.49 -19.56 18.02
N LEU A 93 1.59 -20.63 17.21
CA LEU A 93 0.64 -21.75 17.25
C LEU A 93 0.65 -22.49 18.59
N ASP A 94 1.83 -22.72 19.16
CA ASP A 94 1.96 -23.33 20.49
C ASP A 94 1.33 -22.43 21.57
N ALA A 95 1.59 -21.13 21.52
CA ALA A 95 0.99 -20.17 22.44
C ALA A 95 -0.55 -20.05 22.29
N PHE A 96 -1.11 -20.29 21.10
CA PHE A 96 -2.56 -20.42 20.90
C PHE A 96 -3.10 -21.68 21.57
N ALA A 97 -2.43 -22.82 21.41
CA ALA A 97 -2.84 -24.09 22.01
C ALA A 97 -2.82 -24.03 23.55
N GLU A 98 -1.89 -23.25 24.12
CA GLU A 98 -1.78 -22.97 25.56
C GLU A 98 -2.74 -21.87 26.05
N GLY A 99 -3.52 -21.24 25.15
CA GLY A 99 -4.45 -20.17 25.50
C GLY A 99 -3.80 -18.84 25.88
N ARG A 100 -2.50 -18.65 25.63
CA ARG A 100 -1.76 -17.42 25.94
C ARG A 100 -1.96 -16.30 24.92
N LEU A 101 -2.42 -16.63 23.72
CA LEU A 101 -2.72 -15.67 22.66
C LEU A 101 -4.14 -15.88 22.13
N ALA A 102 -4.82 -14.78 21.79
CA ALA A 102 -6.11 -14.80 21.09
C ALA A 102 -5.96 -14.40 19.61
N LYS A 103 -5.01 -13.51 19.28
CA LYS A 103 -4.64 -13.15 17.91
C LYS A 103 -3.22 -12.57 17.88
N VAL A 104 -2.46 -12.88 16.83
CA VAL A 104 -1.19 -12.24 16.54
C VAL A 104 -1.04 -12.07 15.03
N VAL A 105 -0.45 -10.95 14.61
CA VAL A 105 -0.09 -10.71 13.20
C VAL A 105 1.43 -10.66 13.13
N LEU A 106 2.02 -11.68 12.51
CA LEU A 106 3.45 -11.72 12.23
C LEU A 106 3.72 -11.12 10.85
N SER A 107 4.81 -10.36 10.73
CA SER A 107 5.22 -9.76 9.48
C SER A 107 6.71 -9.99 9.22
N ARG A 108 7.11 -9.84 7.96
CA ARG A 108 8.52 -9.90 7.55
C ARG A 108 8.81 -8.85 6.50
N LYS A 109 10.05 -8.38 6.46
CA LYS A 109 10.54 -7.39 5.51
C LYS A 109 11.34 -8.08 4.40
N LEU A 110 11.12 -7.66 3.16
CA LEU A 110 12.01 -7.98 2.04
C LEU A 110 12.81 -6.72 1.67
N THR A 111 14.13 -6.83 1.65
CA THR A 111 15.04 -5.79 1.19
C THR A 111 15.59 -6.21 -0.17
N LEU A 112 15.36 -5.38 -1.19
CA LEU A 112 15.84 -5.63 -2.54
C LEU A 112 16.98 -4.66 -2.86
N THR A 113 18.10 -5.20 -3.35
CA THR A 113 19.18 -4.40 -3.94
C THR A 113 19.01 -4.41 -5.44
N LEU A 114 18.93 -3.23 -6.05
CA LEU A 114 18.72 -3.07 -7.48
C LEU A 114 20.00 -2.62 -8.17
N HIS A 115 20.16 -2.98 -9.44
CA HIS A 115 21.30 -2.59 -10.26
C HIS A 115 21.38 -1.08 -10.48
N GLN A 116 20.22 -0.43 -10.58
CA GLN A 116 20.09 1.02 -10.65
C GLN A 116 19.09 1.51 -9.58
N PRO A 117 19.11 2.78 -9.17
CA PRO A 117 18.06 3.34 -8.32
C PRO A 117 16.68 3.22 -9.00
N ALA A 118 15.65 2.79 -8.26
CA ALA A 118 14.29 2.81 -8.77
C ALA A 118 13.73 4.24 -8.73
N ASP A 119 13.08 4.68 -9.82
CA ASP A 119 12.33 5.93 -9.84
C ASP A 119 10.99 5.76 -9.09
N PRO A 120 10.78 6.41 -7.93
CA PRO A 120 9.56 6.27 -7.15
C PRO A 120 8.30 6.67 -7.93
N LYS A 121 8.40 7.58 -8.90
CA LYS A 121 7.26 8.01 -9.74
C LYS A 121 6.82 6.88 -10.67
N GLN A 122 7.78 6.19 -11.30
CA GLN A 122 7.49 5.03 -12.16
C GLN A 122 6.93 3.86 -11.36
N VAL A 123 7.49 3.59 -10.17
CA VAL A 123 6.95 2.56 -9.27
C VAL A 123 5.51 2.87 -8.90
N MET A 124 5.23 4.11 -8.47
CA MET A 124 3.88 4.54 -8.12
C MET A 124 2.91 4.44 -9.31
N ALA A 125 3.31 4.88 -10.50
CA ALA A 125 2.48 4.79 -11.71
C ALA A 125 2.09 3.33 -12.03
N ARG A 126 3.03 2.39 -11.91
CA ARG A 126 2.76 0.96 -12.09
C ARG A 126 1.84 0.40 -11.01
N LEU A 127 2.06 0.77 -9.74
CA LEU A 127 1.19 0.36 -8.63
C LEU A 127 -0.24 0.89 -8.79
N MET A 128 -0.42 2.09 -9.33
CA MET A 128 -1.72 2.68 -9.64
C MET A 128 -2.42 1.97 -10.79
N ALA A 129 -1.68 1.61 -11.84
CA ALA A 129 -2.22 0.86 -12.98
C ALA A 129 -2.62 -0.57 -12.58
N GLN A 130 -1.81 -1.25 -11.77
CA GLN A 130 -2.05 -2.64 -11.37
C GLN A 130 -3.17 -2.78 -10.33
N ASN A 131 -3.31 -1.81 -9.42
CA ASN A 131 -4.29 -1.86 -8.34
C ASN A 131 -5.16 -0.59 -8.31
N PRO A 132 -6.02 -0.36 -9.32
CA PRO A 132 -6.75 0.89 -9.50
C PRO A 132 -7.80 1.17 -8.42
N HIS A 133 -8.15 0.19 -7.58
CA HIS A 133 -9.10 0.35 -6.49
C HIS A 133 -8.44 0.61 -5.13
N ALA A 134 -7.12 0.43 -5.03
CA ALA A 134 -6.40 0.66 -3.77
C ALA A 134 -6.22 2.17 -3.50
N PHE A 135 -5.95 2.49 -2.24
CA PHE A 135 -5.47 3.79 -1.82
C PHE A 135 -3.95 3.86 -2.03
N HIS A 136 -3.46 4.93 -2.64
CA HIS A 136 -2.03 5.13 -2.93
C HIS A 136 -1.51 6.37 -2.23
N PHE A 137 -0.44 6.21 -1.44
CA PHE A 137 0.14 7.29 -0.64
C PHE A 137 1.63 7.41 -0.95
N PRO A 138 2.04 8.41 -1.75
CA PRO A 138 3.43 8.85 -1.74
C PRO A 138 3.65 9.66 -0.46
N CYS A 139 4.45 9.15 0.47
CA CYS A 139 4.82 9.87 1.68
C CYS A 139 6.33 10.12 1.73
N ARG A 140 6.68 11.27 2.31
CA ARG A 140 8.06 11.60 2.64
C ARG A 140 8.41 10.82 3.90
N SER A 141 9.52 10.09 3.87
CA SER A 141 10.12 9.54 5.09
C SER A 141 11.01 10.61 5.73
N ALA A 142 11.28 10.49 7.03
CA ALA A 142 12.30 11.28 7.73
C ALA A 142 13.73 11.00 7.21
N ARG A 143 13.93 9.90 6.48
CA ARG A 143 15.16 9.58 5.75
C ARG A 143 15.05 10.02 4.29
N PRO A 144 16.16 10.20 3.54
CA PRO A 144 16.16 10.60 2.12
C PRO A 144 15.51 9.57 1.15
N ALA A 145 14.68 8.66 1.63
CA ALA A 145 13.94 7.68 0.86
C ALA A 145 12.48 8.09 0.67
N ALA A 146 11.97 7.96 -0.55
CA ALA A 146 10.53 8.00 -0.80
C ALA A 146 9.89 6.75 -0.19
N CYS A 147 8.80 6.94 0.57
CA CYS A 147 7.96 5.84 1.00
C CYS A 147 6.70 5.83 0.13
N LEU A 148 6.40 4.66 -0.42
CA LEU A 148 5.21 4.44 -1.23
C LEU A 148 4.37 3.39 -0.49
N ALA A 149 3.16 3.77 -0.10
CA ALA A 149 2.22 2.84 0.49
C ALA A 149 1.03 2.62 -0.43
N GLN A 150 0.56 1.38 -0.46
CA GLN A 150 -0.71 1.00 -1.06
C GLN A 150 -1.51 0.23 -0.03
N ALA A 151 -2.73 0.66 0.23
CA ALA A 151 -3.61 0.01 1.19
C ALA A 151 -4.95 -0.34 0.54
N PRO A 152 -5.42 -1.60 0.64
CA PRO A 152 -6.77 -1.97 0.22
C PRO A 152 -7.84 -1.59 1.25
N SER A 153 -7.46 -1.34 2.50
CA SER A 153 -8.34 -0.86 3.58
C SER A 153 -8.06 0.61 3.93
N CYS A 154 -9.11 1.35 4.29
CA CYS A 154 -9.02 2.72 4.84
C CYS A 154 -9.86 2.84 6.11
N CYS A 155 -9.33 3.58 7.09
CA CYS A 155 -10.14 4.30 8.07
C CYS A 155 -10.23 5.75 7.60
N CYS A 156 -11.43 6.19 7.26
CA CYS A 156 -11.68 7.43 6.58
C CYS A 156 -12.79 8.18 7.35
N GLY A 157 -12.54 9.41 7.79
CA GLY A 157 -13.50 10.23 8.51
C GLY A 157 -13.89 11.49 7.71
N SER A 158 -15.16 11.85 7.71
CA SER A 158 -15.66 13.08 7.08
C SER A 158 -16.88 13.61 7.84
N ALA A 159 -16.93 14.93 8.06
CA ALA A 159 -18.09 15.62 8.63
C ALA A 159 -18.63 15.04 9.96
N GLY A 160 -17.76 14.50 10.81
CA GLY A 160 -18.14 13.90 12.11
C GLY A 160 -18.49 12.41 12.04
N GLU A 161 -18.50 11.81 10.85
CA GLU A 161 -18.69 10.37 10.66
C GLU A 161 -17.35 9.67 10.41
N VAL A 162 -17.22 8.45 10.91
CA VAL A 162 -16.03 7.60 10.76
C VAL A 162 -16.43 6.29 10.09
N PHE A 163 -15.77 5.99 8.97
CA PHE A 163 -15.96 4.76 8.22
C PHE A 163 -14.69 3.92 8.28
N THR A 164 -14.83 2.63 8.59
CA THR A 164 -13.73 1.67 8.57
C THR A 164 -14.05 0.52 7.61
N HIS A 165 -13.06 0.10 6.84
CA HIS A 165 -13.14 -1.11 6.02
C HIS A 165 -12.11 -2.13 6.53
N PRO A 166 -12.38 -2.79 7.68
CA PRO A 166 -11.46 -3.79 8.22
C PRO A 166 -11.36 -4.98 7.25
N LEU A 167 -10.15 -5.48 7.06
CA LEU A 167 -9.89 -6.67 6.27
C LEU A 167 -9.14 -7.67 7.13
N ALA A 168 -9.65 -8.90 7.20
CA ALA A 168 -8.96 -10.04 7.77
C ALA A 168 -9.30 -11.29 6.96
N GLY A 169 -8.30 -12.14 6.72
CA GLY A 169 -8.42 -13.25 5.79
C GLY A 169 -8.04 -12.87 4.36
N SER A 170 -7.23 -13.74 3.75
CA SER A 170 -6.70 -13.54 2.41
C SER A 170 -6.61 -14.89 1.70
N ALA A 171 -6.87 -14.89 0.40
CA ALA A 171 -6.60 -16.01 -0.50
C ALA A 171 -5.89 -15.50 -1.75
N ARG A 172 -5.04 -16.33 -2.34
CA ARG A 172 -4.31 -16.00 -3.57
C ARG A 172 -5.30 -16.03 -4.74
N ARG A 173 -5.33 -14.96 -5.54
CA ARG A 173 -6.08 -14.90 -6.80
C ARG A 173 -5.64 -16.00 -7.77
N ALA A 174 -6.58 -16.57 -8.51
CA ALA A 174 -6.28 -17.48 -9.61
C ALA A 174 -6.14 -16.70 -10.93
N SER A 175 -5.39 -17.24 -11.89
CA SER A 175 -5.24 -16.61 -13.21
C SER A 175 -6.48 -16.77 -14.08
N GLU A 176 -7.21 -17.88 -13.91
CA GLU A 176 -8.42 -18.18 -14.67
C GLU A 176 -9.65 -17.62 -13.95
N PRO A 177 -10.52 -16.80 -14.61
CA PRO A 177 -11.65 -16.15 -13.96
C PRO A 177 -12.59 -17.09 -13.19
N ALA A 178 -12.94 -18.24 -13.78
CA ALA A 178 -13.83 -19.19 -13.12
C ALA A 178 -13.22 -19.79 -11.84
N GLN A 179 -11.90 -20.03 -11.85
CA GLN A 179 -11.18 -20.53 -10.67
C GLN A 179 -11.04 -19.44 -9.61
N ASP A 180 -10.87 -18.19 -10.04
CA ASP A 180 -10.74 -17.06 -9.13
C ASP A 180 -12.05 -16.79 -8.38
N GLU A 181 -13.20 -16.92 -9.05
CA GLU A 181 -14.50 -16.89 -8.41
C GLU A 181 -14.69 -18.02 -7.39
N MET A 182 -14.20 -19.23 -7.70
CA MET A 182 -14.22 -20.32 -6.74
C MET A 182 -13.39 -20.00 -5.50
N VAL A 183 -12.18 -19.48 -5.68
CA VAL A 183 -11.33 -19.04 -4.55
C VAL A 183 -12.03 -17.98 -3.70
N ALA A 184 -12.73 -17.03 -4.33
CA ALA A 184 -13.49 -16.02 -3.61
C ALA A 184 -14.64 -16.63 -2.78
N ARG A 185 -15.39 -17.59 -3.36
CA ARG A 185 -16.45 -18.32 -2.63
C ARG A 185 -15.88 -19.12 -1.46
N ASP A 186 -14.76 -19.81 -1.67
CA ASP A 186 -14.10 -20.61 -0.64
C ASP A 186 -13.58 -19.73 0.51
N LEU A 187 -13.04 -18.55 0.19
CA LEU A 187 -12.61 -17.57 1.18
C LEU A 187 -13.79 -17.12 2.06
N LEU A 188 -14.94 -16.83 1.46
CA LEU A 188 -16.16 -16.41 2.17
C LEU A 188 -16.75 -17.53 3.04
N ALA A 189 -16.68 -18.78 2.57
CA ALA A 189 -17.18 -19.94 3.31
C ALA A 189 -16.21 -20.43 4.42
N SER A 190 -14.96 -19.96 4.44
CA SER A 190 -13.94 -20.47 5.36
C SER A 190 -14.19 -20.05 6.80
N ARG A 191 -14.45 -21.05 7.67
CA ARG A 191 -14.67 -20.85 9.11
C ARG A 191 -13.47 -20.23 9.83
N ARG A 192 -12.24 -20.59 9.43
CA ARG A 192 -11.00 -20.01 9.97
C ARG A 192 -10.90 -18.51 9.70
N ILE A 193 -11.36 -18.08 8.53
CA ILE A 193 -11.35 -16.67 8.12
C ILE A 193 -12.50 -15.92 8.78
N SER A 194 -13.69 -16.51 8.83
CA SER A 194 -14.84 -15.95 9.56
C SER A 194 -14.53 -15.66 11.03
N MET A 195 -13.80 -16.54 11.72
CA MET A 195 -13.33 -16.28 13.10
C MET A 195 -12.24 -15.18 13.18
N SER A 196 -11.49 -14.94 12.11
CA SER A 196 -10.47 -13.89 12.05
C SER A 196 -11.08 -12.50 11.78
N THR A 197 -12.22 -12.45 11.08
CA THR A 197 -12.97 -11.23 10.74
C THR A 197 -14.02 -10.82 11.76
N ALA A 198 -14.51 -11.74 12.59
CA ALA A 198 -15.40 -11.45 13.70
C ALA A 198 -14.63 -10.81 14.87
N TRP A 199 -14.49 -9.49 14.84
CA TRP A 199 -14.02 -8.64 15.94
C TRP A 199 -14.97 -7.47 16.10
#